data_AF-A0A0B1S8I9-F1
#
_entry.id   AF-A0A0B1S8I9-F1
#
_cell.length_a   1.000
_cell.length_b   1.000
_cell.length_c   1.000
_cell.angle_alpha   90.00
_cell.angle_beta   90.00
_cell.angle_gamma   90.00
#
_symmetry.space_group_name_H-M   'P 1'
#
loop_
_entity.id
_entity.type
_entity.pdbx_description
1 polymer ?
#
loop_
_entity_poly.entity_id
_entity_poly.type
_entity_poly.pdbx_seq_one_letter_code
_entity_poly.pdbx_strand_id
1 'polypeptide(L)' 'MDDYIKTKGVAYSRDLVKEQITNDNGMFAIRYTVMGYNCDGMTNFVREGKASTSFITAAKVKCENRPEMVI' A
#
# COMPACT_ATOMS: atom_id res chain seq x y z
N MET A 1 -8.63 -1.43 -1.53
CA MET A 1 -7.87 -1.55 -0.26
C MET A 1 -8.80 -1.99 0.87
N ASP A 2 -9.87 -1.24 1.14
CA ASP A 2 -10.87 -1.54 2.18
C ASP A 2 -11.41 -2.98 2.18
N ASP A 3 -11.80 -3.52 1.04
CA ASP A 3 -12.34 -4.89 0.97
C ASP A 3 -11.27 -5.97 1.22
N TYR A 4 -10.02 -5.73 0.82
CA TYR A 4 -8.92 -6.66 1.07
C TYR A 4 -8.41 -6.58 2.51
N ILE A 5 -8.47 -5.41 3.14
CA ILE A 5 -8.17 -5.20 4.56
C ILE A 5 -9.20 -5.92 5.45
N LYS A 6 -10.49 -5.77 5.13
CA LYS A 6 -11.58 -6.45 5.85
C LYS A 6 -11.43 -7.97 5.82
N THR A 7 -11.04 -8.54 4.69
CA THR A 7 -10.88 -10.00 4.53
C THR A 7 -9.65 -10.55 5.26
N LYS A 8 -8.63 -9.73 5.54
CA LYS A 8 -7.39 -10.13 6.23
C LYS A 8 -7.36 -9.84 7.73
N GLY A 9 -8.43 -9.26 8.28
CA GLY A 9 -8.53 -8.98 9.72
C GLY A 9 -7.52 -7.95 10.24
N VAL A 10 -6.97 -7.13 9.34
CA VAL A 10 -6.03 -6.07 9.73
C VAL A 10 -6.83 -4.94 10.35
N ALA A 11 -6.66 -4.72 11.66
CA ALA A 11 -7.25 -3.58 12.34
C ALA A 11 -6.79 -2.30 11.64
N TYR A 12 -7.72 -1.54 11.08
CA TYR A 12 -7.47 -0.38 10.23
C TYR A 12 -8.23 0.83 10.74
N SER A 13 -7.50 1.90 11.10
CA SER A 13 -8.13 3.20 11.34
C SER A 13 -8.08 4.02 10.06
N ARG A 14 -9.26 4.31 9.48
CA ARG A 14 -9.40 5.19 8.29
C ARG A 14 -8.76 6.56 8.52
N ASP A 15 -8.79 7.06 9.75
CA ASP A 15 -8.22 8.37 10.11
C ASP A 15 -6.69 8.40 10.03
N LEU A 16 -6.04 7.22 10.08
CA LEU A 16 -4.59 7.07 9.97
C LEU A 16 -4.13 6.88 8.53
N VAL A 17 -5.04 6.95 7.56
CA VAL A 17 -4.71 6.79 6.16
C VAL A 17 -5.12 7.99 5.33
N LYS A 18 -4.13 8.53 4.64
CA LYS A 18 -4.36 9.54 3.61
C LYS A 18 -4.20 8.90 2.25
N GLU A 19 -5.23 9.06 1.43
CA GLU A 19 -5.22 8.67 0.03
C GLU A 19 -4.94 9.90 -0.84
N GLN A 20 -4.08 9.74 -1.84
CA GLN A 20 -3.82 10.77 -2.83
C GLN A 20 -3.65 10.14 -4.21
N ILE A 21 -4.35 10.69 -5.20
CA ILE A 21 -4.10 10.38 -6.61
C ILE A 21 -2.83 11.11 -7.04
N THR A 22 -1.90 10.38 -7.66
CA THR A 22 -0.59 10.88 -8.09
C THR A 22 -0.27 10.39 -9.50
N ASN A 23 0.58 11.14 -10.20
CA ASN A 23 1.20 10.68 -11.44
C ASN A 23 2.61 10.17 -11.10
N ASP A 24 2.85 8.87 -11.29
CA ASP A 24 4.17 8.26 -11.10
C ASP A 24 4.76 7.93 -12.46
N ASN A 25 5.66 8.80 -12.94
CA ASN A 25 6.37 8.64 -14.21
C ASN A 25 5.43 8.42 -15.42
N GLY A 26 4.36 9.20 -15.51
CA GLY A 26 3.36 9.11 -16.59
C GLY A 26 2.22 8.12 -16.32
N MET A 27 2.28 7.34 -15.24
CA MET A 27 1.25 6.37 -14.87
C MET A 27 0.33 6.91 -13.78
N PHE A 28 -0.95 6.50 -13.83
CA PHE A 28 -1.89 6.71 -12.75
C PHE A 28 -1.48 5.87 -11.52
N ALA A 29 -1.33 6.52 -10.38
CA ALA A 29 -0.97 5.86 -9.13
C ALA A 29 -1.80 6.41 -7.96
N ILE A 30 -2.19 5.52 -7.05
CA ILE A 30 -2.81 5.91 -5.78
C ILE A 30 -1.78 5.74 -4.68
N ARG A 31 -1.45 6.84 -3.98
CA ARG A 31 -0.56 6.85 -2.83
C ARG A 31 -1.38 6.76 -1.55
N TYR A 32 -1.07 5.76 -0.74
CA TYR A 32 -1.58 5.64 0.62
C TYR A 32 -0.47 5.99 1.62
N THR A 33 -0.72 6.95 2.50
CA THR A 33 0.13 7.23 3.66
C THR A 33 -0.54 6.68 4.89
N VAL A 34 0.07 5.66 5.50
CA VAL A 34 -0.48 4.92 6.63
C VAL A 34 0.41 5.12 7.85
N MET A 35 -0.14 5.66 8.94
CA MET A 35 0.62 5.95 10.18
C MET A 35 0.40 4.89 11.25
N GLY A 36 1.46 4.52 11.99
CA GLY A 36 1.36 3.61 13.14
C GLY A 36 1.33 2.11 12.79
N TYR A 37 1.64 1.74 11.54
CA TYR A 37 1.65 0.34 11.09
C TYR A 37 3.07 -0.21 10.96
N ASN A 38 3.20 -1.52 11.21
CA ASN A 38 4.45 -2.23 10.96
C ASN A 38 4.75 -2.27 9.45
N CYS A 39 5.93 -1.77 9.08
CA CYS A 39 6.43 -1.78 7.72
C CYS A 39 6.45 -3.18 7.08
N ASP A 40 6.83 -4.23 7.83
CA ASP A 40 6.90 -5.60 7.31
C ASP A 40 5.49 -6.14 7.00
N GLY A 41 4.52 -5.87 7.88
CA GLY A 41 3.12 -6.21 7.65
C GLY A 41 2.55 -5.51 6.42
N MET A 42 2.84 -4.21 6.25
CA MET A 42 2.41 -3.48 5.06
C MET A 42 3.10 -3.94 3.79
N THR A 43 4.39 -4.27 3.86
CA THR A 43 5.13 -4.79 2.70
C THR A 43 4.55 -6.11 2.22
N ASN A 44 4.24 -7.02 3.15
CA ASN A 44 3.59 -8.29 2.82
C ASN A 44 2.18 -8.08 2.26
N PHE A 45 1.40 -7.18 2.86
CA PHE A 45 0.06 -6.82 2.37
C PHE A 45 0.10 -6.33 0.92
N VAL A 46 1.01 -5.41 0.58
CA VAL A 46 1.15 -4.87 -0.78
C VAL A 46 1.63 -5.95 -1.74
N ARG A 47 2.54 -6.84 -1.29
CA ARG A 47 3.01 -7.98 -2.09
C ARG A 47 1.88 -8.94 -2.44
N GLU A 48 1.06 -9.32 -1.47
CA GLU A 48 -0.11 -10.18 -1.71
C GLU A 48 -1.15 -9.48 -2.59
N GLY A 49 -1.40 -8.19 -2.36
CA GLY A 49 -2.31 -7.39 -3.18
C GLY A 49 -1.90 -7.30 -4.65
N LYS A 50 -0.60 -7.08 -4.91
CA LYS A 50 -0.06 -7.12 -6.28
C LYS A 50 -0.15 -8.53 -6.88
N ALA A 51 0.21 -9.57 -6.12
CA ALA A 51 0.16 -10.95 -6.62
C ALA A 51 -1.27 -11.43 -6.94
N SER A 52 -2.28 -10.88 -6.29
CA SER A 52 -3.69 -11.25 -6.46
C SER A 52 -4.43 -10.44 -7.54
N THR A 53 -3.80 -9.44 -8.14
CA THR A 53 -4.46 -8.55 -9.10
C THR A 53 -3.59 -8.30 -10.34
N SER A 54 -4.17 -8.46 -11.53
CA SER A 54 -3.45 -8.27 -12.79
C SER A 54 -3.36 -6.81 -13.25
N PHE A 55 -4.20 -5.93 -12.69
CA PHE A 55 -4.25 -4.51 -13.09
C PHE A 55 -3.23 -3.64 -12.35
N ILE A 56 -2.63 -4.12 -11.27
CA ILE A 56 -1.54 -3.42 -10.56
C ILE A 56 -0.22 -3.78 -11.25
N THR A 57 0.28 -2.86 -12.07
CA THR A 57 1.53 -3.06 -12.81
C THR A 57 2.78 -2.94 -11.93
N ALA A 58 2.75 -2.04 -10.95
CA ALA A 58 3.82 -1.82 -9.99
C ALA A 58 3.25 -1.37 -8.64
N ALA A 59 3.93 -1.72 -7.57
CA ALA A 59 3.66 -1.16 -6.25
C ALA A 59 4.96 -0.74 -5.59
N LYS A 60 4.93 0.36 -4.82
CA LYS A 60 6.09 0.88 -4.10
C LYS A 60 5.74 1.01 -2.63
N VAL A 61 6.65 0.59 -1.76
CA VAL A 61 6.52 0.73 -0.31
C VAL A 61 7.71 1.51 0.20
N LYS A 62 7.44 2.65 0.84
CA LYS A 62 8.45 3.44 1.53
C LYS A 62 8.08 3.53 3.01
N CYS A 63 8.99 3.09 3.86
CA CYS A 63 8.91 3.24 5.30
C CYS A 63 10.00 4.20 5.75
N GLU A 64 9.78 4.98 6.81
CA GLU A 64 10.63 6.14 7.18
C GLU A 64 12.14 5.85 7.11
N ASN A 65 12.60 4.82 7.81
CA ASN A 65 14.02 4.48 7.92
C ASN A 65 14.47 3.34 6.97
N ARG A 66 13.67 3.03 5.94
CA ARG A 66 14.00 1.98 4.97
C ARG A 66 14.02 2.56 3.55
N PRO A 67 14.91 2.06 2.67
CA PRO A 67 14.86 2.43 1.26
C PRO A 67 13.48 2.07 0.68
N GLU A 68 13.06 2.84 -0.33
CA GLU A 68 11.86 2.50 -1.07
C GLU A 68 12.02 1.13 -1.75
N MET A 69 11.03 0.27 -1.57
CA MET A 69 10.99 -1.06 -2.15
C MET A 69 9.99 -1.07 -3.29
N VAL A 70 10.43 -1.49 -4.47
CA VAL A 70 9.55 -1.78 -5.61
C VAL A 70 9.13 -3.24 -5.50
N ILE A 71 7.83 -3.47 -5.53
CA ILE A 71 7.19 -4.79 -5.53
C ILE A 71 6.65 -5.06 -6.92
#